data_AF-A0A182WE87-F1
#
_entry.id   AF-A0A182WE87-F1
#
_cell.length_a   1.000
_cell.length_b   1.000
_cell.length_c   1.000
_cell.angle_alpha   90.00
_cell.angle_beta   90.00
_cell.angle_gamma   90.00
#
_symmetry.space_group_name_H-M   'P 1'
#
loop_
_entity.id
_entity.type
_entity.pdbx_description
1 polymer ?
#
loop_
_entity_poly.entity_id
_entity_poly.type
_entity_poly.pdbx_seq_one_letter_code
_entity_poly.pdbx_strand_id
1 'polypeptide(L)'
;MRLGHLGKIGIGWGIISVLGIGAFVASKQSVDKNRYENMKIRERMRQSNVGHYEVKESRRFDPNPNPTMSMADLNAAQQAKLQLMQEMEIEMMSDLYSRMTQACHKKCIPPKYGDSELGKGESVCIDRCVAKYLEVHERIGKKLTAMSAQDEDLKKKMGV
;
A
#
# COMPACT_ATOMS: atom_id res chain seq x y z
N MET A 1 66.25 -27.04 11.66
CA MET A 1 65.79 -28.41 11.29
C MET A 1 65.37 -28.39 9.83
N ARG A 2 66.06 -29.14 8.94
CA ARG A 2 65.69 -29.25 7.52
C ARG A 2 64.58 -30.30 7.38
N LEU A 3 63.33 -29.88 7.14
CA LEU A 3 62.24 -30.82 6.87
C LEU A 3 62.52 -31.55 5.54
N GLY A 4 62.50 -32.89 5.59
CA GLY A 4 62.62 -33.75 4.41
C GLY A 4 61.49 -33.52 3.40
N HIS A 5 61.69 -34.00 2.18
CA HIS A 5 60.76 -33.80 1.06
C HIS A 5 59.33 -34.28 1.40
N LEU A 6 59.20 -35.38 2.12
CA LEU A 6 57.93 -35.93 2.60
C LEU A 6 57.20 -34.99 3.58
N GLY A 7 57.94 -34.29 4.45
CA GLY A 7 57.35 -33.31 5.38
C GLY A 7 56.80 -32.08 4.66
N LYS A 8 57.45 -31.64 3.58
CA LYS A 8 56.98 -30.51 2.76
C LYS A 8 55.69 -30.85 2.00
N ILE A 9 55.57 -32.09 1.51
CA ILE A 9 54.35 -32.58 0.86
C ILE A 9 53.18 -32.59 1.86
N GLY A 10 53.39 -33.13 3.07
CA GLY A 10 52.34 -33.18 4.10
C GLY A 10 51.79 -31.81 4.49
N ILE A 11 52.66 -30.80 4.64
CA ILE A 11 52.25 -29.42 4.93
C ILE A 11 51.42 -28.84 3.77
N GLY A 12 51.83 -29.09 2.52
CA GLY A 12 51.12 -28.62 1.34
C GLY A 12 49.69 -29.19 1.24
N TRP A 13 49.53 -30.51 1.43
CA TRP A 13 48.21 -31.15 1.45
C TRP A 13 47.33 -30.69 2.60
N GLY A 14 47.92 -30.44 3.77
CA GLY A 14 47.20 -29.87 4.92
C GLY A 14 46.63 -28.49 4.61
N ILE A 15 47.44 -27.60 4.04
CA ILE A 15 46.99 -26.23 3.69
C ILE A 15 45.89 -26.26 2.63
N ILE A 16 46.05 -27.07 1.57
CA ILE A 16 45.05 -27.18 0.49
C ILE A 16 43.73 -27.72 1.04
N SER A 17 43.77 -28.73 1.89
CA SER A 17 42.56 -29.34 2.46
C SER A 17 41.83 -28.36 3.38
N VAL A 18 42.56 -27.62 4.22
CA VAL A 18 41.96 -26.64 5.14
C VAL A 18 41.38 -25.44 4.37
N LEU A 19 42.09 -24.92 3.36
CA LEU A 19 41.58 -23.84 2.52
C LEU A 19 40.35 -24.26 1.71
N GLY A 20 40.34 -25.49 1.19
CA GLY A 20 39.20 -26.04 0.46
C GLY A 20 37.96 -26.20 1.34
N ILE A 21 38.10 -26.76 2.54
CA ILE A 21 37.00 -26.89 3.49
C ILE A 21 36.51 -25.51 3.95
N GLY A 22 37.42 -24.56 4.22
CA GLY A 22 37.08 -23.19 4.58
C GLY A 22 36.27 -22.46 3.51
N ALA A 23 36.68 -22.55 2.25
CA ALA A 23 35.95 -21.99 1.12
C ALA A 23 34.55 -22.62 0.96
N PHE A 24 34.45 -23.94 1.11
CA PHE A 24 33.17 -24.64 1.04
C PHE A 24 32.20 -24.21 2.14
N VAL A 25 32.67 -24.09 3.39
CA VAL A 25 31.82 -23.63 4.51
C VAL A 25 31.39 -22.18 4.31
N ALA A 26 32.28 -21.30 3.85
CA ALA A 26 31.95 -19.91 3.56
C ALA A 26 30.91 -19.79 2.42
N SER A 27 31.05 -20.58 1.36
CA SER A 27 30.05 -20.66 0.28
C SER A 27 28.70 -21.17 0.79
N LYS A 28 28.69 -22.19 1.67
CA LYS A 28 27.44 -22.70 2.25
C LYS A 28 26.73 -21.64 3.09
N GLN A 29 27.47 -20.92 3.94
CA GLN A 29 26.92 -19.82 4.74
C GLN A 29 26.38 -18.67 3.87
N SER A 30 27.04 -18.38 2.76
CA SER A 30 26.58 -17.36 1.79
C SER A 30 25.25 -17.77 1.13
N VAL A 31 25.14 -19.03 0.71
CA VAL A 31 23.91 -19.56 0.09
C VAL A 31 22.76 -19.63 1.11
N ASP A 32 23.02 -20.05 2.34
CA ASP A 32 22.00 -20.14 3.39
C ASP A 32 21.48 -18.74 3.78
N LYS A 33 22.35 -17.73 3.83
CA LYS A 33 21.95 -16.33 4.04
C LYS A 33 21.05 -15.84 2.90
N ASN A 34 21.40 -16.11 1.64
CA ASN A 34 20.58 -15.72 0.49
C ASN A 34 19.22 -16.43 0.47
N ARG A 35 19.17 -17.71 0.87
CA ARG A 35 17.90 -18.45 1.03
C ARG A 35 17.03 -17.84 2.13
N TYR A 36 17.63 -17.43 3.25
CA TYR A 36 16.91 -16.81 4.34
C TYR A 36 16.28 -15.46 3.96
N GLU A 37 17.03 -14.61 3.24
CA GLU A 37 16.50 -13.36 2.70
C GLU A 37 15.34 -13.60 1.71
N ASN A 38 15.47 -14.61 0.84
CA ASN A 38 14.40 -15.01 -0.08
C ASN A 38 13.14 -15.52 0.65
N MET A 39 13.29 -16.24 1.77
CA MET A 39 12.17 -16.66 2.61
C MET A 39 11.49 -15.46 3.30
N LYS A 40 12.26 -14.50 3.83
CA LYS A 40 11.73 -13.27 4.43
C LYS A 40 10.95 -12.41 3.44
N ILE A 41 11.37 -12.35 2.17
CA ILE A 41 10.64 -11.62 1.13
C ILE A 41 9.24 -12.24 0.92
N ARG A 42 9.14 -13.58 0.87
CA ARG A 42 7.85 -14.27 0.78
C ARG A 42 6.97 -14.02 2.00
N GLU A 43 7.55 -14.02 3.20
CA GLU A 43 6.82 -13.72 4.43
C GLU A 43 6.24 -12.30 4.42
N ARG A 44 7.04 -11.31 4.01
CA ARG A 44 6.59 -9.92 3.84
C ARG A 44 5.48 -9.80 2.79
N MET A 45 5.63 -10.45 1.65
CA MET A 45 4.57 -10.50 0.61
C MET A 45 3.28 -11.16 1.13
N ARG A 46 3.39 -12.22 1.95
CA ARG A 46 2.23 -12.85 2.58
C ARG A 46 1.56 -11.88 3.56
N GLN A 47 2.32 -11.21 4.42
CA GLN A 47 1.80 -10.20 5.35
C GLN A 47 1.14 -9.01 4.64
N SER A 48 1.67 -8.56 3.50
CA SER A 48 1.04 -7.49 2.70
C SER A 48 -0.35 -7.88 2.15
N ASN A 49 -0.59 -9.17 1.91
CA ASN A 49 -1.91 -9.67 1.48
C ASN A 49 -2.86 -9.96 2.64
N VAL A 50 -2.36 -10.08 3.87
CA VAL A 50 -3.20 -10.13 5.08
C VAL A 50 -3.38 -8.70 5.58
N GLY A 51 -4.16 -7.91 4.83
CA GLY A 51 -4.68 -6.66 5.38
C GLY A 51 -5.52 -7.01 6.62
N HIS A 52 -5.19 -6.44 7.77
CA HIS A 52 -6.14 -6.34 8.87
C HIS A 52 -7.25 -5.38 8.42
N TYR A 53 -8.22 -5.90 7.68
CA TYR A 53 -9.51 -5.25 7.60
C TYR A 53 -10.13 -5.43 8.98
N GLU A 54 -9.99 -4.42 9.84
CA GLU A 54 -10.98 -4.25 10.90
C GLU A 54 -12.31 -4.10 10.18
N VAL A 55 -13.11 -5.16 10.21
CA VAL A 55 -14.54 -5.03 9.97
C VAL A 55 -15.03 -4.17 11.13
N LYS A 56 -15.01 -2.85 10.93
CA LYS A 56 -15.76 -1.93 11.79
C LYS A 56 -17.19 -2.40 11.66
N GLU A 57 -17.65 -3.15 12.67
CA GLU A 57 -18.97 -3.75 12.70
C GLU A 57 -19.96 -2.64 12.37
N SER A 58 -20.54 -2.75 11.18
CA SER A 58 -21.38 -1.71 10.61
C SER A 58 -22.58 -1.51 11.51
N ARG A 59 -22.64 -0.34 12.16
CA ARG A 59 -23.85 0.30 12.66
C ARG A 59 -24.72 -0.57 13.57
N ARG A 60 -24.20 -0.98 14.74
CA ARG A 60 -25.07 -1.17 15.90
C ARG A 60 -25.27 0.21 16.55
N PHE A 61 -26.50 0.71 16.56
CA PHE A 61 -26.88 1.83 17.41
C PHE A 61 -26.76 1.33 18.85
N ASP A 62 -25.67 1.69 19.54
CA ASP A 62 -25.55 1.48 20.99
C ASP A 62 -26.42 2.52 21.71
N PRO A 63 -27.51 2.15 22.39
CA PRO A 63 -28.38 3.10 23.10
C PRO A 63 -27.78 3.60 24.42
N ASN A 64 -26.48 3.44 24.66
CA ASN A 64 -25.85 3.79 25.94
C ASN A 64 -24.53 4.55 25.74
N PRO A 65 -24.54 5.89 25.81
CA PRO A 65 -23.30 6.66 25.81
C PRO A 65 -22.64 6.56 27.20
N ASN A 66 -21.54 5.81 27.30
CA ASN A 66 -20.63 5.93 28.43
C ASN A 66 -19.84 7.25 28.31
N PRO A 67 -19.87 8.14 29.32
CA PRO A 67 -19.25 9.45 29.26
C PRO A 67 -17.75 9.37 29.62
N THR A 68 -16.93 8.78 28.75
CA THR A 68 -15.47 8.86 28.91
C THR A 68 -14.74 8.98 27.57
N MET A 69 -15.01 10.07 26.86
CA MET A 69 -14.03 10.68 25.95
C MET A 69 -14.01 12.19 26.20
N SER A 70 -13.04 12.64 26.99
CA SER A 70 -12.81 14.05 27.27
C SER A 70 -12.25 14.76 26.03
N MET A 71 -13.14 15.39 25.26
CA MET A 71 -12.79 16.50 24.38
C MET A 71 -12.75 17.79 25.22
N ALA A 72 -11.63 17.99 25.93
CA ALA A 72 -11.41 19.24 26.66
C ALA A 72 -10.83 20.31 25.71
N ASP A 73 -11.62 21.36 25.52
CA ASP A 73 -11.26 22.74 25.16
C ASP A 73 -10.75 23.03 23.74
N LEU A 74 -11.66 22.94 22.76
CA LEU A 74 -11.65 23.81 21.58
C LEU A 74 -12.94 24.63 21.61
N ASN A 75 -12.85 25.96 21.46
CA ASN A 75 -14.00 26.87 21.52
C ASN A 75 -15.19 26.29 20.73
N ALA A 76 -16.40 26.29 21.28
CA ALA A 76 -17.59 25.70 20.64
C ALA A 76 -17.82 26.19 19.19
N ALA A 77 -17.41 27.43 18.88
CA ALA A 77 -17.42 27.99 17.53
C ALA A 77 -16.34 27.39 16.59
N GLN A 78 -15.15 27.08 17.12
CA GLN A 78 -14.11 26.37 16.37
C GLN A 78 -14.49 24.90 16.15
N GLN A 79 -15.17 24.28 17.13
CA GLN A 79 -15.63 22.90 17.03
C GLN A 79 -16.72 22.75 15.96
N ALA A 80 -17.66 23.70 15.86
CA ALA A 80 -18.66 23.73 14.79
C ALA A 80 -18.02 23.94 13.39
N LYS A 81 -17.00 24.79 13.27
CA LYS A 81 -16.29 24.98 11.99
C LYS A 81 -15.48 23.75 11.57
N LEU A 82 -14.85 23.06 12.52
CA LEU A 82 -14.14 21.79 12.29
C LEU A 82 -15.11 20.67 11.88
N GLN A 83 -16.26 20.58 12.56
CA GLN A 83 -17.34 19.64 12.20
C GLN A 83 -17.86 19.90 10.79
N LEU A 84 -18.13 21.16 10.44
CA LEU A 84 -18.59 21.53 9.09
C LEU A 84 -17.57 21.16 8.00
N MET A 85 -16.28 21.41 8.24
CA MET A 85 -15.22 21.03 7.29
C MET A 85 -15.12 19.50 7.14
N GLN A 86 -15.21 18.76 8.25
CA GLN A 86 -15.21 17.29 8.23
C GLN A 86 -16.44 16.73 7.51
N GLU A 87 -17.62 17.30 7.72
CA GLU A 87 -18.84 16.88 7.05
C GLU A 87 -18.74 17.09 5.53
N MET A 88 -18.21 18.24 5.08
CA MET A 88 -17.97 18.49 3.66
C MET A 88 -16.92 17.55 3.06
N GLU A 89 -15.83 17.24 3.79
CA GLU A 89 -14.82 16.28 3.35
C GLU A 89 -15.42 14.88 3.15
N ILE A 90 -16.27 14.44 4.09
CA ILE A 90 -16.96 13.15 4.02
C ILE A 90 -17.95 13.12 2.86
N GLU A 91 -18.75 14.18 2.68
CA GLU A 91 -19.71 14.26 1.57
C GLU A 91 -18.99 14.16 0.21
N MET A 92 -17.91 14.92 0.02
CA MET A 92 -17.09 14.85 -1.19
C MET A 92 -16.50 13.46 -1.42
N MET A 93 -15.96 12.82 -0.37
CA MET A 93 -15.37 11.49 -0.50
C MET A 93 -16.43 10.42 -0.81
N SER A 94 -17.67 10.62 -0.35
CA SER A 94 -18.81 9.74 -0.65
C SER A 94 -19.23 9.83 -2.12
N ASP A 95 -19.29 11.03 -2.70
CA ASP A 95 -19.62 11.22 -4.11
C ASP A 95 -18.52 10.62 -5.01
N LEU A 96 -17.25 10.83 -4.64
CA LEU A 96 -16.11 10.20 -5.30
C LEU A 96 -16.27 8.67 -5.34
N TYR A 97 -16.55 8.07 -4.18
CA TYR A 97 -16.70 6.61 -4.05
C TYR A 97 -17.88 6.09 -4.88
N SER A 98 -19.03 6.77 -4.85
CA SER A 98 -20.22 6.38 -5.62
C SER A 98 -19.95 6.38 -7.12
N ARG A 99 -19.35 7.47 -7.64
CA ARG A 99 -19.01 7.60 -9.07
C ARG A 99 -17.97 6.59 -9.51
N MET A 100 -16.92 6.40 -8.70
CA MET A 100 -15.87 5.41 -8.96
C MET A 100 -16.45 4.00 -9.03
N THR A 101 -17.28 3.63 -8.05
CA THR A 101 -17.89 2.29 -7.98
C THR A 101 -18.75 2.03 -9.22
N GLN A 102 -19.61 2.98 -9.61
CA GLN A 102 -20.44 2.85 -10.81
C GLN A 102 -19.61 2.75 -12.09
N ALA A 103 -18.55 3.56 -12.20
CA ALA A 103 -17.65 3.55 -13.35
C ALA A 103 -16.89 2.22 -13.48
N CYS A 104 -16.36 1.70 -12.38
CA CYS A 104 -15.64 0.42 -12.38
C CYS A 104 -16.57 -0.77 -12.57
N HIS A 105 -17.75 -0.77 -11.95
CA HIS A 105 -18.76 -1.79 -12.19
C HIS A 105 -19.13 -1.86 -13.68
N LYS A 106 -19.43 -0.72 -14.31
CA LYS A 106 -19.76 -0.67 -15.76
C LYS A 106 -18.60 -1.11 -16.68
N LYS A 107 -17.34 -0.92 -16.26
CA LYS A 107 -16.15 -1.27 -17.06
C LYS A 107 -15.71 -2.72 -16.90
N CYS A 108 -15.86 -3.27 -15.69
CA CYS A 108 -15.26 -4.55 -15.34
C CYS A 108 -16.27 -5.68 -15.19
N ILE A 109 -17.55 -5.38 -14.97
CA ILE A 109 -18.59 -6.38 -14.76
C ILE A 109 -19.52 -6.39 -15.98
N PRO A 110 -19.63 -7.53 -16.70
CA PRO A 110 -20.51 -7.63 -17.85
C PRO A 110 -21.99 -7.60 -17.41
N PRO A 111 -22.90 -7.08 -18.26
CA PRO A 111 -24.33 -7.01 -17.92
C PRO A 111 -25.01 -8.38 -17.83
N LYS A 112 -24.39 -9.43 -18.38
CA LYS A 112 -24.84 -10.82 -18.25
C LYS A 112 -24.01 -11.51 -17.18
N TYR A 113 -24.64 -11.76 -16.03
CA TYR A 113 -24.04 -12.49 -14.91
C TYR A 113 -24.15 -13.99 -15.17
N GLY A 114 -23.01 -14.68 -15.25
CA GLY A 114 -22.95 -16.14 -15.31
C GLY A 114 -22.95 -16.76 -13.92
N ASP A 115 -22.24 -16.13 -12.98
CA ASP A 115 -22.04 -16.59 -11.61
C ASP A 115 -22.19 -15.42 -10.63
N SER A 116 -22.46 -15.73 -9.35
CA SER A 116 -22.57 -14.72 -8.27
C SER A 116 -21.23 -14.30 -7.66
N GLU A 117 -20.15 -15.02 -7.97
CA GLU A 117 -18.79 -14.70 -7.54
C GLU A 117 -18.04 -13.97 -8.64
N LEU A 118 -17.16 -13.04 -8.23
CA LEU A 118 -16.28 -12.37 -9.18
C LEU A 118 -15.23 -13.35 -9.70
N GLY A 119 -15.14 -13.46 -11.02
CA GLY A 119 -14.05 -14.17 -11.67
C GLY A 119 -12.71 -13.50 -11.39
N LYS A 120 -11.60 -14.24 -11.49
CA LYS A 120 -10.24 -13.70 -11.33
C LYS A 120 -9.94 -12.53 -12.28
N GLY A 121 -10.54 -12.54 -13.47
CA GLY A 121 -10.41 -11.44 -14.44
C GLY A 121 -11.13 -10.17 -14.00
N GLU A 122 -12.30 -10.31 -13.37
CA GLU A 122 -13.12 -9.20 -12.88
C GLU A 122 -12.49 -8.54 -11.66
N SER A 123 -11.98 -9.34 -10.71
CA SER A 123 -11.27 -8.81 -9.53
C SER A 123 -10.02 -8.01 -9.94
N VAL A 124 -9.16 -8.57 -10.81
CA VAL A 124 -7.97 -7.87 -11.32
C VAL A 124 -8.35 -6.63 -12.16
N CYS A 125 -9.48 -6.66 -12.87
CA CYS A 125 -9.96 -5.49 -13.59
C CYS A 125 -10.35 -4.36 -12.63
N ILE A 126 -11.09 -4.68 -11.55
CA ILE A 126 -11.52 -3.69 -10.55
C ILE A 126 -10.32 -3.01 -9.91
N ASP A 127 -9.30 -3.76 -9.49
CA ASP A 127 -8.08 -3.19 -8.89
C ASP A 127 -7.41 -2.18 -9.83
N ARG A 128 -7.25 -2.56 -11.11
CA ARG A 128 -6.69 -1.68 -12.15
C ARG A 128 -7.60 -0.48 -12.45
N CYS A 129 -8.91 -0.67 -12.39
CA CYS A 129 -9.87 0.40 -12.62
C CYS A 129 -9.79 1.47 -11.54
N VAL A 130 -9.78 1.07 -10.26
CA VAL A 130 -9.65 1.98 -9.13
C VAL A 130 -8.34 2.76 -9.20
N ALA A 131 -7.22 2.08 -9.47
CA ALA A 131 -5.92 2.74 -9.62
C ALA A 131 -5.94 3.81 -10.72
N LYS A 132 -6.47 3.49 -11.91
CA LYS A 132 -6.58 4.44 -13.02
C LYS A 132 -7.57 5.57 -12.74
N TYR A 133 -8.68 5.27 -12.05
CA TYR A 133 -9.69 6.27 -11.73
C TYR A 133 -9.12 7.35 -10.82
N LEU A 134 -8.38 6.96 -9.78
CA LEU A 134 -7.72 7.90 -8.86
C LEU A 134 -6.63 8.72 -9.56
N GLU A 135 -5.84 8.10 -10.44
CA GLU A 135 -4.84 8.81 -11.25
C GLU A 135 -5.49 9.87 -12.16
N VAL A 136 -6.60 9.53 -12.81
CA VAL A 136 -7.36 10.48 -13.64
C VAL A 136 -7.99 11.56 -12.78
N HIS A 137 -8.57 11.21 -11.63
CA HIS A 137 -9.16 12.17 -10.69
C HIS A 137 -8.14 13.21 -10.22
N GLU A 138 -6.91 12.81 -9.87
CA GLU A 138 -5.83 13.73 -9.49
C GLU A 138 -5.44 14.66 -10.64
N ARG A 139 -5.31 14.13 -11.87
CA ARG A 139 -4.99 14.93 -13.06
C ARG A 139 -6.09 15.95 -13.38
N ILE A 140 -7.35 15.56 -13.25
CA ILE A 140 -8.49 16.46 -13.41
C ILE A 140 -8.44 17.54 -12.34
N GLY A 141 -8.17 17.19 -11.08
CA GLY A 141 -8.01 18.15 -9.99
C GLY A 141 -6.94 19.21 -10.29
N LYS A 142 -5.75 18.79 -10.74
CA LYS A 142 -4.67 19.71 -11.15
C LYS A 142 -5.09 20.67 -12.27
N LYS A 143 -5.82 20.16 -13.27
CA LYS A 143 -6.32 20.99 -14.38
C LYS A 143 -7.40 21.96 -13.93
N LEU A 144 -8.35 21.50 -13.10
CA LEU A 144 -9.42 22.34 -12.57
C LEU A 144 -8.85 23.51 -11.78
N THR A 145 -7.88 23.27 -10.90
CA THR A 145 -7.20 24.33 -10.12
C THR A 145 -6.40 25.28 -11.01
N ALA A 146 -5.75 24.77 -12.07
CA ALA A 146 -5.05 25.62 -13.03
C ALA A 146 -6.01 26.53 -13.81
N MET A 147 -7.18 26.01 -14.21
CA MET A 147 -8.21 26.78 -14.89
C MET A 147 -8.84 27.82 -13.96
N SER A 148 -9.13 27.47 -12.69
CA SER A 148 -9.73 28.42 -11.76
C SER A 148 -8.80 29.61 -11.45
N ALA A 149 -7.49 29.40 -11.42
CA ALA A 149 -6.52 30.50 -11.30
C ALA A 149 -6.54 31.43 -12.52
N GLN A 150 -6.68 30.86 -13.72
CA GLN A 150 -6.82 31.64 -14.96
C GLN A 150 -8.14 32.41 -15.01
N ASP A 151 -9.23 31.81 -14.56
CA ASP A 151 -10.55 32.44 -14.50
C ASP A 151 -10.59 33.60 -13.51
N GLU A 152 -9.92 33.49 -12.35
CA GLU A 152 -9.77 34.60 -11.41
C GLU A 152 -8.96 35.78 -12.02
N ASP A 153 -7.91 35.47 -12.77
CA ASP A 153 -7.11 36.48 -13.48
C ASP A 153 -7.89 37.12 -14.64
N LEU A 154 -8.70 36.34 -15.36
CA LEU A 154 -9.62 36.83 -16.39
C LEU A 154 -10.71 37.72 -15.77
N LYS A 155 -11.31 37.30 -14.66
CA LYS A 155 -12.35 38.05 -13.95
C LYS A 155 -11.82 39.39 -13.45
N LYS A 156 -10.61 39.42 -12.88
CA LYS A 156 -9.91 40.67 -12.52
C LYS A 156 -9.65 41.57 -13.72
N LYS A 157 -9.31 41.01 -14.88
CA LYS A 157 -9.11 41.78 -16.13
C LYS A 157 -10.41 42.29 -16.73
N MET A 158 -11.54 41.64 -16.46
CA MET A 158 -12.86 42.01 -16.96
C MET A 158 -13.65 42.96 -16.04
N GLY A 159 -13.08 43.37 -14.90
CA GLY A 159 -13.61 44.48 -14.11
C GLY A 159 -15.01 44.25 -13.53
N VAL A 160 -15.29 43.03 -13.04
CA VAL A 160 -16.39 42.73 -12.11
C VAL A 160 -15.82 42.22 -10.81
#